data_AF-A0A975SAJ0-F1
#
_entry.id   AF-A0A975SAJ0-F1
#
_cell.length_a   1.000
_cell.length_b   1.000
_cell.length_c   1.000
_cell.angle_alpha   90.00
_cell.angle_beta   90.00
_cell.angle_gamma   90.00
#
_symmetry.space_group_name_H-M   'P 1'
#
loop_
_entity.id
_entity.type
_entity.pdbx_description
1 polymer ?
#
loop_
_entity_poly.entity_id
_entity_poly.type
_entity_poly.pdbx_seq_one_letter_code
_entity_poly.pdbx_strand_id
1 'polypeptide(L)'
;MQKFSRKWEKICAWIANIIMILFSTLLAFVVFSGELSDLVNSQEFKGAFEEGLRSSNRASTNYDLNFLLSSITTFLKIYTIIIVVITVLAIIFSFLMKKRILAGVLFLILAILTFLVTVAWLFPVYILYLVVAIRLFIRKPNDDFNNFSNNSEDNKNIEVDKIEYI
;
A
#
# COMPACT_ATOMS: atom_id res chain seq x y z
N MET A 1 1.06 22.73 25.90
CA MET A 1 1.26 21.38 25.32
C MET A 1 1.00 21.41 23.82
N GLN A 2 2.04 21.38 22.98
CA GLN A 2 1.87 21.39 21.52
C GLN A 2 1.43 19.99 21.06
N LYS A 3 0.15 19.88 20.72
CA LYS A 3 -0.48 18.69 20.15
C LYS A 3 0.18 18.41 18.80
N PHE A 4 1.20 17.55 18.75
CA PHE A 4 1.82 17.13 17.49
C PHE A 4 0.72 16.75 16.51
N SER A 5 0.60 17.55 15.46
CA SER A 5 -0.55 17.53 14.59
C SER A 5 -0.57 16.18 13.87
N ARG A 6 -1.65 15.40 14.06
CA ARG A 6 -1.89 14.12 13.36
C ARG A 6 -2.13 14.29 11.85
N LYS A 7 -1.69 15.41 11.28
CA LYS A 7 -1.87 15.82 9.90
C LYS A 7 -0.97 14.99 8.98
N TRP A 8 0.31 14.85 9.33
CA TRP A 8 1.31 14.18 8.49
C TRP A 8 1.04 12.69 8.24
N GLU A 9 0.63 11.93 9.27
CA GLU A 9 0.27 10.50 9.12
C GLU A 9 -0.93 10.32 8.16
N LYS A 10 -1.94 11.18 8.30
CA LYS A 10 -3.12 11.17 7.44
C LYS A 10 -2.79 11.60 6.02
N ILE A 11 -1.96 12.63 5.85
CA ILE A 11 -1.53 13.14 4.54
C ILE A 11 -0.78 12.04 3.78
N CYS A 12 0.17 11.35 4.41
CA CYS A 12 0.90 10.26 3.74
C CYS A 12 -0.01 9.10 3.31
N ALA A 13 -0.96 8.67 4.15
CA ALA A 13 -1.87 7.59 3.78
C ALA A 13 -2.89 8.00 2.70
N TRP A 14 -3.37 9.25 2.75
CA TRP A 14 -4.20 9.80 1.69
C TRP A 14 -3.42 9.94 0.38
N ILE A 15 -2.15 10.37 0.41
CA ILE A 15 -1.29 10.43 -0.78
C ILE A 15 -1.15 9.05 -1.42
N ALA A 16 -0.87 8.02 -0.60
CA ALA A 16 -0.70 6.65 -1.07
C ALA A 16 -1.98 6.12 -1.70
N ASN A 17 -3.12 6.39 -1.06
CA ASN A 17 -4.43 5.97 -1.56
C ASN A 17 -4.81 6.71 -2.86
N ILE A 18 -4.52 8.01 -2.99
CA ILE A 18 -4.80 8.76 -4.23
C ILE A 18 -3.99 8.17 -5.40
N ILE A 19 -2.71 7.90 -5.19
CA ILE A 19 -1.84 7.29 -6.22
C ILE A 19 -2.36 5.88 -6.59
N MET A 20 -2.71 5.08 -5.59
CA MET A 20 -3.23 3.73 -5.80
C MET A 20 -4.56 3.74 -6.57
N ILE A 21 -5.47 4.67 -6.22
CA ILE A 21 -6.74 4.85 -6.92
C ILE A 21 -6.46 5.25 -8.37
N LEU A 22 -5.66 6.30 -8.61
CA LEU A 22 -5.32 6.75 -9.97
C LEU A 22 -4.75 5.60 -10.82
N PHE A 23 -3.80 4.85 -10.28
CA PHE A 23 -3.22 3.71 -10.99
C PHE A 23 -4.25 2.61 -11.26
N SER A 24 -5.04 2.22 -10.24
CA SER A 24 -6.06 1.18 -10.38
C SER A 24 -7.14 1.57 -11.39
N THR A 25 -7.53 2.84 -11.42
CA THR A 25 -8.52 3.37 -12.37
C THR A 25 -7.97 3.41 -13.78
N LEU A 26 -6.72 3.86 -13.97
CA LEU A 26 -6.06 3.86 -15.27
C LEU A 26 -5.89 2.44 -15.81
N LEU A 27 -5.42 1.51 -14.96
CA LEU A 27 -5.28 0.10 -15.32
C LEU A 27 -6.63 -0.52 -15.68
N ALA A 28 -7.66 -0.28 -14.87
CA ALA A 28 -9.02 -0.74 -15.15
C ALA A 28 -9.54 -0.16 -16.46
N PHE A 29 -9.28 1.12 -16.75
CA PHE A 29 -9.66 1.72 -18.02
C PHE A 29 -9.01 0.98 -19.19
N VAL A 30 -7.69 0.80 -19.21
CA VAL A 30 -6.97 0.12 -20.31
C VAL A 30 -7.46 -1.33 -20.48
N VAL A 31 -7.66 -2.04 -19.37
CA VAL A 31 -7.97 -3.48 -19.37
C VAL A 31 -9.44 -3.78 -19.72
N PHE A 32 -10.38 -2.90 -19.32
CA PHE A 32 -11.82 -3.10 -19.54
C PHE A 32 -12.43 -2.26 -20.67
N SER A 33 -11.75 -1.22 -21.17
CA SER A 33 -12.23 -0.40 -22.30
C SER A 33 -12.23 -1.13 -23.63
N GLY A 34 -11.49 -2.23 -23.75
CA GLY A 34 -11.27 -2.94 -25.01
C GLY A 34 -9.94 -2.58 -25.69
N GLU A 35 -9.32 -1.45 -25.33
CA GLU A 35 -8.06 -1.01 -25.93
C GLU A 35 -6.93 -2.04 -25.79
N LEU A 36 -6.83 -2.71 -24.63
CA LEU A 36 -5.86 -3.79 -24.44
C LEU A 36 -6.11 -4.96 -25.40
N SER A 37 -7.38 -5.33 -25.61
CA SER A 37 -7.73 -6.43 -26.51
C SER A 37 -7.45 -6.07 -27.96
N ASP A 38 -7.68 -4.83 -28.37
CA ASP A 38 -7.37 -4.35 -29.72
C ASP A 38 -5.86 -4.29 -29.96
N LEU A 39 -5.09 -3.78 -28.98
CA LEU A 39 -3.63 -3.74 -29.03
C LEU A 39 -3.03 -5.14 -29.15
N VAL A 40 -3.45 -6.06 -28.29
CA VAL A 40 -2.95 -7.45 -28.28
C VAL A 40 -3.37 -8.21 -29.55
N ASN A 41 -4.50 -7.83 -30.17
CA ASN A 41 -4.94 -8.44 -31.42
C ASN A 41 -4.35 -7.80 -32.68
N SER A 42 -3.65 -6.67 -32.56
CA SER A 42 -3.01 -6.00 -33.68
C SER A 42 -1.97 -6.87 -34.38
N GLN A 43 -1.83 -6.73 -35.70
CA GLN A 43 -0.85 -7.49 -36.48
C GLN A 43 0.59 -7.21 -36.01
N GLU A 44 0.87 -5.96 -35.61
CA GLU A 44 2.18 -5.54 -35.11
C GLU A 44 2.54 -6.26 -33.81
N PHE A 45 1.63 -6.29 -32.83
CA PHE A 45 1.86 -6.99 -31.57
C PHE A 45 1.98 -8.50 -31.76
N LYS A 46 1.08 -9.11 -32.57
CA LYS A 46 1.12 -10.55 -32.86
C LYS A 46 2.43 -10.95 -33.51
N GLY A 47 2.89 -10.18 -34.51
CA GLY A 47 4.16 -10.44 -35.20
C GLY A 47 5.35 -10.35 -34.25
N ALA A 48 5.44 -9.29 -33.45
CA ALA A 48 6.52 -9.11 -32.48
C ALA A 48 6.51 -10.21 -31.39
N PHE A 49 5.33 -10.60 -30.91
CA PHE A 49 5.19 -11.65 -29.91
C PHE A 49 5.57 -13.03 -30.47
N GLU A 50 5.14 -13.36 -31.70
CA GLU A 50 5.53 -14.59 -32.38
C GLU A 50 7.04 -14.66 -32.63
N GLU A 51 7.65 -13.57 -33.08
CA GLU A 51 9.10 -13.49 -33.27
C GLU A 51 9.86 -13.71 -31.96
N GLY A 52 9.37 -13.16 -30.84
CA GLY A 52 9.92 -13.40 -29.51
C GLY A 52 9.79 -14.86 -29.03
N LEU A 53 8.69 -15.55 -29.38
CA LEU A 53 8.53 -16.98 -29.09
C LEU A 53 9.48 -17.85 -29.94
N ARG A 54 9.73 -17.44 -31.19
CA ARG A 54 10.69 -18.12 -32.08
C ARG A 54 12.13 -17.93 -31.62
N SER A 55 12.51 -16.72 -31.24
CA SER A 55 13.87 -16.42 -30.76
C SER A 55 14.21 -17.11 -29.43
N SER A 56 13.21 -17.37 -28.58
CA SER A 56 13.38 -18.07 -27.30
C SER A 56 13.40 -19.60 -27.38
N ASN A 57 13.39 -20.19 -28.59
CA ASN A 57 13.28 -21.63 -28.85
C ASN A 57 12.03 -22.26 -28.20
N ARG A 58 11.03 -21.43 -27.86
CA ARG A 58 9.72 -21.85 -27.32
C ARG A 58 8.66 -22.00 -28.41
N ALA A 59 8.98 -21.65 -29.65
CA ALA A 59 8.11 -21.84 -30.82
C ALA A 59 7.72 -23.29 -31.12
N SER A 60 8.29 -24.29 -30.43
CA SER A 60 7.83 -25.68 -30.48
C SER A 60 6.60 -25.97 -29.62
N THR A 61 6.07 -25.00 -28.87
CA THR A 61 4.82 -25.19 -28.15
C THR A 61 3.65 -25.17 -29.12
N ASN A 62 2.95 -26.30 -29.27
CA ASN A 62 1.74 -26.48 -30.10
C ASN A 62 0.51 -25.64 -29.66
N TYR A 63 0.70 -24.60 -28.84
CA TYR A 63 -0.39 -23.76 -28.38
C TYR A 63 -0.73 -22.70 -29.43
N ASP A 64 -2.03 -22.56 -29.73
CA ASP A 64 -2.53 -21.52 -30.60
C ASP A 64 -2.13 -20.13 -30.06
N LEU A 65 -1.48 -19.33 -30.91
CA LEU A 65 -1.07 -17.97 -30.60
C LEU A 65 -2.25 -17.14 -30.07
N ASN A 66 -3.43 -17.30 -30.66
CA ASN A 66 -4.62 -16.57 -30.22
C ASN A 66 -5.06 -17.00 -28.82
N PHE A 67 -4.91 -18.29 -28.48
CA PHE A 67 -5.19 -18.79 -27.14
C PHE A 67 -4.23 -18.20 -26.11
N LEU A 68 -2.93 -18.11 -26.42
CA LEU A 68 -1.93 -17.51 -25.53
C LEU A 68 -2.21 -16.02 -25.30
N LEU A 69 -2.49 -15.28 -26.36
CA LEU A 69 -2.80 -13.86 -26.30
C LEU A 69 -4.11 -13.58 -25.54
N SER A 70 -5.16 -14.36 -25.80
CA SER A 70 -6.41 -14.31 -25.04
C SER A 70 -6.18 -14.64 -23.56
N SER A 71 -5.31 -15.60 -23.26
CA SER A 71 -4.92 -15.93 -21.88
C SER A 71 -4.26 -14.75 -21.20
N ILE A 72 -3.31 -14.06 -21.85
CA ILE A 72 -2.65 -12.85 -21.32
C ILE A 72 -3.69 -11.78 -20.98
N THR A 73 -4.61 -11.47 -21.89
CA THR A 73 -5.66 -10.46 -21.62
C THR A 73 -6.57 -10.88 -20.45
N THR A 74 -6.88 -12.17 -20.32
CA THR A 74 -7.68 -12.72 -19.22
C THR A 74 -6.94 -12.63 -17.89
N PHE A 75 -5.66 -12.98 -17.86
CA PHE A 75 -4.81 -12.83 -16.69
C PHE A 75 -4.73 -11.37 -16.24
N LEU A 76 -4.55 -10.42 -17.16
CA LEU A 76 -4.55 -8.99 -16.83
C LEU A 76 -5.90 -8.52 -16.28
N LYS A 77 -7.04 -9.03 -16.78
CA LYS A 77 -8.38 -8.73 -16.23
C LYS A 77 -8.52 -9.20 -14.78
N ILE A 78 -8.17 -10.45 -14.50
CA ILE A 78 -8.23 -11.03 -13.14
C ILE A 78 -7.30 -10.25 -12.20
N TYR A 79 -6.09 -9.97 -12.66
CA TYR A 79 -5.11 -9.17 -11.93
C TYR A 79 -5.65 -7.79 -11.55
N THR A 80 -6.30 -7.11 -12.50
CA THR A 80 -6.88 -5.79 -12.29
C THR A 80 -8.00 -5.82 -11.25
N ILE A 81 -8.85 -6.86 -11.26
CA ILE A 81 -9.90 -7.05 -10.24
C ILE A 81 -9.28 -7.16 -8.85
N ILE A 82 -8.22 -7.96 -8.70
CA ILE A 82 -7.50 -8.12 -7.43
C ILE A 82 -6.96 -6.77 -6.93
N ILE A 83 -6.34 -5.98 -7.81
CA ILE A 83 -5.81 -4.64 -7.49
C ILE A 83 -6.93 -3.68 -7.05
N VAL A 84 -8.09 -3.71 -7.70
CA VAL A 84 -9.25 -2.90 -7.30
C VAL A 84 -9.74 -3.30 -5.91
N VAL A 85 -9.84 -4.60 -5.61
CA VAL A 85 -10.23 -5.09 -4.28
C VAL A 85 -9.23 -4.63 -3.20
N ILE A 86 -7.92 -4.73 -3.48
CA ILE A 86 -6.86 -4.24 -2.58
C ILE A 86 -6.99 -2.73 -2.35
N THR A 87 -7.32 -1.97 -3.41
CA THR A 87 -7.50 -0.51 -3.33
C THR A 87 -8.67 -0.15 -2.42
N VAL A 88 -9.79 -0.87 -2.54
CA VAL A 88 -10.96 -0.68 -1.65
C VAL A 88 -10.60 -1.01 -0.19
N LEU A 89 -9.87 -2.11 0.05
CA LEU A 89 -9.37 -2.46 1.38
C LEU A 89 -8.45 -1.37 1.96
N ALA A 90 -7.56 -0.80 1.15
CA ALA A 90 -6.68 0.29 1.56
C ALA A 90 -7.44 1.55 1.97
N ILE A 91 -8.55 1.86 1.29
CA ILE A 91 -9.44 2.96 1.67
C ILE A 91 -10.09 2.67 3.02
N ILE A 92 -10.67 1.48 3.21
CA ILE A 92 -11.31 1.06 4.47
C ILE A 92 -10.31 1.12 5.64
N PHE A 93 -9.09 0.65 5.42
CA PHE A 93 -8.04 0.63 6.44
C PHE A 93 -7.60 2.04 6.83
N SER A 94 -7.63 2.99 5.89
CA SER A 94 -7.35 4.40 6.16
C SER A 94 -8.38 5.05 7.10
N PHE A 95 -9.65 4.60 7.07
CA PHE A 95 -10.66 5.03 8.05
C PHE A 95 -10.43 4.42 9.45
N LEU A 96 -9.74 3.28 9.54
CA LEU A 96 -9.47 2.56 10.80
C LEU A 96 -8.31 3.14 11.64
N MET A 97 -7.73 4.27 11.23
CA MET A 97 -6.63 4.98 11.91
C MET A 97 -6.92 5.49 13.33
N LYS A 98 -8.12 5.21 13.88
CA LYS A 98 -8.46 5.49 15.28
C LYS A 98 -7.63 4.62 16.24
N LYS A 99 -7.28 3.39 15.85
CA LYS A 99 -6.40 2.48 16.62
C LYS A 99 -5.03 2.35 15.93
N ARG A 100 -4.00 2.94 16.54
CA ARG A 100 -2.66 3.12 15.94
C ARG A 100 -1.99 1.79 15.53
N ILE A 101 -1.93 0.84 16.45
CA ILE A 101 -1.26 -0.46 16.23
C ILE A 101 -1.99 -1.27 15.15
N LEU A 102 -3.32 -1.26 15.19
CA LEU A 102 -4.15 -2.00 14.23
C LEU A 102 -3.95 -1.44 12.80
N ALA A 103 -4.01 -0.12 12.64
CA ALA A 103 -3.77 0.50 11.34
C ALA A 103 -2.34 0.22 10.81
N GLY A 104 -1.32 0.24 11.67
CA GLY A 104 0.06 -0.05 11.28
C GLY A 104 0.23 -1.46 10.73
N VAL A 105 -0.33 -2.47 11.40
CA VAL A 105 -0.33 -3.87 10.94
C VAL A 105 -1.08 -4.01 9.62
N LEU A 106 -2.25 -3.37 9.49
CA LEU A 106 -3.07 -3.42 8.28
C LEU A 106 -2.33 -2.85 7.05
N PHE A 107 -1.64 -1.72 7.21
CA PHE A 107 -0.81 -1.14 6.15
C PHE A 107 0.45 -1.96 5.85
N LEU A 108 1.02 -2.64 6.85
CA LEU A 108 2.15 -3.56 6.66
C LEU A 108 1.73 -4.76 5.80
N ILE A 109 0.56 -5.36 6.10
CA ILE A 109 0.00 -6.46 5.31
C ILE A 109 -0.28 -6.00 3.88
N LEU A 110 -0.85 -4.80 3.69
CA LEU A 110 -1.06 -4.22 2.37
C LEU A 110 0.25 -4.04 1.61
N ALA A 111 1.32 -3.55 2.25
CA ALA A 111 2.61 -3.38 1.59
C ALA A 111 3.16 -4.71 1.06
N ILE A 112 3.09 -5.77 1.87
CA ILE A 112 3.53 -7.12 1.48
C ILE A 112 2.65 -7.68 0.35
N LEU A 113 1.32 -7.54 0.49
CA LEU A 113 0.37 -8.05 -0.50
C LEU A 113 0.56 -7.35 -1.85
N THR A 114 0.66 -6.02 -1.86
CA THR A 114 0.93 -5.24 -3.07
C THR A 114 2.30 -5.57 -3.66
N PHE A 115 3.32 -5.82 -2.84
CA PHE A 115 4.64 -6.23 -3.31
C PHE A 115 4.60 -7.58 -4.03
N LEU A 116 3.96 -8.60 -3.43
CA LEU A 116 3.83 -9.94 -4.01
C LEU A 116 3.04 -9.94 -5.32
N VAL A 117 1.96 -9.16 -5.36
CA VAL A 117 1.06 -9.11 -6.52
C VAL A 117 1.72 -8.36 -7.69
N THR A 118 2.48 -7.30 -7.44
CA THR A 118 2.86 -6.34 -8.51
C THR A 118 4.31 -6.45 -9.00
N VAL A 119 5.11 -7.36 -8.42
CA VAL A 119 6.48 -7.70 -8.85
C VAL A 119 7.26 -6.47 -9.37
N ALA A 120 7.34 -5.43 -8.54
CA ALA A 120 8.05 -4.16 -8.76
C ALA A 120 7.40 -3.03 -9.61
N TRP A 121 6.31 -3.24 -10.35
CA TRP A 121 5.70 -2.15 -11.16
C TRP A 121 5.16 -0.98 -10.30
N LEU A 122 4.74 -1.29 -9.07
CA LEU A 122 4.22 -0.34 -8.09
C LEU A 122 5.24 0.02 -7.00
N PHE A 123 6.52 0.13 -7.37
CA PHE A 123 7.60 0.50 -6.46
C PHE A 123 7.30 1.69 -5.53
N PRO A 124 6.82 2.84 -6.04
CA PRO A 124 6.55 3.99 -5.17
C PRO A 124 5.37 3.76 -4.20
N VAL A 125 4.39 2.93 -4.56
CA VAL A 125 3.17 2.74 -3.75
C VAL A 125 3.44 1.86 -2.53
N TYR A 126 4.13 0.73 -2.70
CA TYR A 126 4.41 -0.14 -1.55
C TYR A 126 5.40 0.52 -0.58
N ILE A 127 6.35 1.34 -1.06
CA ILE A 127 7.24 2.10 -0.18
C ILE A 127 6.44 3.06 0.69
N LEU A 128 5.45 3.77 0.12
CA LEU A 128 4.59 4.66 0.90
C LEU A 128 3.80 3.89 1.96
N TYR A 129 3.24 2.72 1.63
CA TYR A 129 2.56 1.88 2.63
C TYR A 129 3.51 1.37 3.72
N LEU A 130 4.75 1.02 3.37
CA LEU A 130 5.78 0.60 4.30
C LEU A 130 6.20 1.74 5.23
N VAL A 131 6.40 2.95 4.70
CA VAL A 131 6.71 4.17 5.48
C VAL A 131 5.57 4.50 6.45
N VAL A 132 4.31 4.40 6.01
CA VAL A 132 3.12 4.60 6.86
C VAL A 132 3.09 3.56 7.97
N ALA A 133 3.30 2.28 7.65
CA ALA A 133 3.33 1.19 8.63
C ALA A 133 4.44 1.41 9.66
N ILE A 134 5.68 1.67 9.23
CA ILE A 134 6.83 1.91 10.10
C ILE A 134 6.55 3.09 11.03
N ARG A 135 6.03 4.23 10.54
CA ARG A 135 5.73 5.38 11.42
C ARG A 135 4.62 5.10 12.43
N LEU A 136 3.66 4.24 12.09
CA LEU A 136 2.63 3.78 13.04
C LEU A 136 3.23 2.89 14.14
N PHE A 137 4.27 2.11 13.85
CA PHE A 137 4.99 1.27 14.83
C PHE A 137 6.03 2.02 15.66
N ILE A 138 6.81 2.92 15.04
CA ILE A 138 7.89 3.68 15.71
C ILE A 138 7.34 4.68 16.73
N ARG A 139 6.07 5.09 16.61
CA ARG A 139 5.49 6.07 17.50
C ARG A 139 5.33 5.50 18.91
N LYS A 140 6.27 5.87 19.78
CA LYS A 140 6.22 5.64 21.23
C LYS A 140 4.82 6.04 21.76
N PRO A 141 4.15 5.21 22.59
CA PRO A 141 3.00 5.69 23.34
C PRO A 141 3.45 6.93 24.09
N ASN A 142 2.65 7.99 24.02
CA ASN A 142 2.99 9.27 24.64
C ASN A 142 3.44 9.01 26.09
N ASP A 143 4.45 9.74 26.53
CA ASP A 143 5.05 9.73 27.86
C ASP A 143 4.08 10.18 28.98
N ASP A 144 2.78 9.87 28.86
CA ASP A 144 1.75 10.13 29.86
C ASP A 144 2.01 9.30 31.15
N PHE A 145 2.78 8.20 31.05
CA PHE A 145 3.24 7.43 32.20
C PHE A 145 4.40 8.08 32.96
N ASN A 146 5.28 8.83 32.27
CA ASN A 146 6.39 9.55 32.91
C ASN A 146 5.92 10.85 33.55
N ASN A 147 4.83 11.45 33.05
CA ASN A 147 4.25 12.66 33.63
C ASN A 147 3.48 12.41 34.93
N PHE A 148 3.01 11.17 35.17
CA PHE A 148 2.43 10.80 36.47
C PHE A 148 3.51 10.55 37.52
N SER A 149 4.65 9.96 37.13
CA SER A 149 5.78 9.72 38.03
C SER A 149 6.44 11.03 38.49
N ASN A 150 6.68 11.96 37.55
CA ASN A 150 7.37 13.21 37.85
C ASN A 150 6.53 14.17 38.72
N ASN A 151 5.21 14.22 38.52
CA ASN A 151 4.33 15.03 39.38
C ASN A 151 4.16 14.42 40.79
N SER A 152 4.38 13.12 40.95
CA SER A 152 4.27 12.45 42.26
C SER A 152 5.53 12.62 43.11
N GLU A 153 6.71 12.72 42.49
CA GLU A 153 7.97 13.01 43.18
C GLU A 153 8.10 14.50 43.54
N ASP A 154 7.69 15.40 42.65
CA ASP A 154 7.73 16.85 42.89
C ASP A 154 6.80 17.25 44.07
N ASN A 155 5.60 16.66 44.13
CA ASN A 155 4.66 16.91 45.23
C ASN A 155 5.15 16.38 46.60
N LYS A 156 5.88 15.25 46.61
CA LYS A 156 6.50 14.73 47.85
C LYS A 156 7.63 15.63 48.36
N ASN A 157 8.45 16.18 47.46
CA ASN A 157 9.54 17.07 47.87
C ASN A 157 9.00 18.40 48.45
N ILE A 158 7.90 18.93 47.88
CA ILE A 158 7.22 20.13 48.40
C ILE A 158 6.57 19.88 49.77
N GLU A 159 6.05 18.68 50.01
CA GLU A 159 5.45 18.33 51.30
C GLU A 159 6.51 18.15 52.39
N VAL A 160 7.64 17.48 52.09
CA VAL A 160 8.76 17.29 53.03
C VAL A 160 9.42 18.63 53.41
N ASP A 161 9.64 19.53 52.44
CA ASP A 161 10.18 20.87 52.70
C ASP A 161 9.27 21.71 53.61
N LYS A 162 7.95 21.46 53.63
CA LYS A 162 7.03 22.21 54.53
C LYS A 162 7.05 21.74 55.97
N ILE A 163 7.50 20.52 56.24
CA ILE A 163 7.50 19.93 57.59
C ILE A 163 8.80 20.21 58.34
N GLU A 164 9.89 20.57 57.63
CA GLU A 164 11.20 20.84 58.25
C GLU A 164 11.31 22.24 58.88
N TYR A 165 10.32 23.13 58.65
CA TYR A 165 10.30 24.50 59.20
C TYR A 165 9.23 24.73 60.31
N ILE A 166 8.73 23.67 60.95
CA ILE A 166 7.86 23.75 62.14
C ILE A 166 8.55 23.05 63.32
#